data_AF-A0A936D2P1-F1
#
_entry.id   AF-A0A936D2P1-F1
#
_cell.length_a   1.000
_cell.length_b   1.000
_cell.length_c   1.000
_cell.angle_alpha   90.00
_cell.angle_beta   90.00
_cell.angle_gamma   90.00
#
_symmetry.space_group_name_H-M   'P 1'
#
loop_
_entity.id
_entity.type
_entity.pdbx_description
1 polymer ?
#
loop_
_entity_poly.entity_id
_entity_poly.type
_entity_poly.pdbx_seq_one_letter_code
_entity_poly.pdbx_strand_id
1 'polypeptide(L)'
;MQSRSVVSFVLGVFFLACGAAAGDGAGDLTADAGTPTTDADTPVDSSVQPDAGRADVVSGPTVGLDRAAQLVGETLCGFHERCFQTYVQDFFPSLSACSARYAAAFKATHAPDALFAEADLVTMATCEAKLTCDGLYGGTWQTACPSPRPVNARAEGAPCVSDVSCASETCVATTPGACGTCRARDESKAGEACGEGQKRCAKGLTCLSSKRCVAVRALGETCDTSNALCGNGLTCQGGTCAKLPAAGEACDARGGCDPYRLAGCGTDGQCAAVTNLAKGATCELGALATCGSGETCTPGDGGATGTCVARKPAGTACRRSQECEIFATCTGGTCADPKGPVCR
;
A
#
# COMPACT_ATOMS: atom_id res chain seq x y z
N MET A 1 -15.79 11.32 -17.50
CA MET A 1 -15.93 10.41 -16.34
C MET A 1 -14.91 9.29 -16.51
N GLN A 2 -13.76 9.37 -15.83
CA GLN A 2 -12.75 8.31 -15.87
C GLN A 2 -13.10 7.30 -14.77
N SER A 3 -13.61 6.13 -15.15
CA SER A 3 -13.72 4.98 -14.25
C SER A 3 -12.30 4.56 -13.86
N ARG A 4 -11.91 4.81 -12.60
CA ARG A 4 -10.66 4.29 -12.05
C ARG A 4 -10.82 2.78 -11.89
N SER A 5 -10.08 2.01 -12.67
CA SER A 5 -10.14 0.54 -12.64
C SER A 5 -9.79 0.01 -11.25
N VAL A 6 -10.64 -0.86 -10.70
CA VAL A 6 -10.46 -1.58 -9.41
C VAL A 6 -9.06 -2.22 -9.32
N VAL A 7 -8.52 -2.69 -10.46
CA VAL A 7 -7.18 -3.30 -10.56
C VAL A 7 -6.04 -2.31 -10.29
N SER A 8 -6.20 -1.02 -10.66
CA SER A 8 -5.19 0.02 -10.39
C SER A 8 -5.20 0.46 -8.92
N PHE A 9 -6.36 0.41 -8.27
CA PHE A 9 -6.51 0.74 -6.84
C PHE A 9 -5.93 -0.36 -5.95
N VAL A 10 -6.21 -1.63 -6.26
CA VAL A 10 -5.67 -2.79 -5.54
C VAL A 10 -4.15 -2.92 -5.71
N LEU A 11 -3.50 -2.31 -6.70
CA LEU A 11 -2.04 -2.25 -6.76
C LEU A 11 -1.47 -0.98 -6.09
N GLY A 12 -2.14 0.17 -6.23
CA GLY A 12 -1.72 1.44 -5.65
C GLY A 12 -1.77 1.49 -4.12
N VAL A 13 -2.74 0.84 -3.50
CA VAL A 13 -2.86 0.76 -2.03
C VAL A 13 -1.68 0.00 -1.38
N PHE A 14 -1.03 -0.91 -2.12
CA PHE A 14 0.12 -1.66 -1.61
C PHE A 14 1.46 -0.94 -1.82
N PHE A 15 1.57 -0.07 -2.83
CA PHE A 15 2.73 0.82 -2.93
C PHE A 15 2.80 1.81 -1.75
N LEU A 16 1.65 2.15 -1.12
CA LEU A 16 1.64 2.98 0.09
C LEU A 16 2.21 2.28 1.33
N ALA A 17 2.18 0.94 1.41
CA ALA A 17 2.79 0.20 2.52
C ALA A 17 4.32 0.04 2.38
N CYS A 18 4.87 0.41 1.22
CA CYS A 18 6.30 0.42 0.93
C CYS A 18 6.72 1.78 0.37
N GLY A 19 6.48 2.85 1.15
CA GLY A 19 7.26 4.08 1.12
C GLY A 19 7.61 4.68 -0.25
N ALA A 20 6.61 4.92 -1.11
CA ALA A 20 6.74 5.87 -2.20
C ALA A 20 5.42 6.61 -2.40
N ALA A 21 5.33 7.84 -1.87
CA ALA A 21 4.18 8.71 -2.11
C ALA A 21 4.20 9.17 -3.57
N ALA A 22 3.29 8.64 -4.39
CA ALA A 22 2.97 9.22 -5.69
C ALA A 22 2.04 10.42 -5.47
N GLY A 23 2.50 11.62 -5.79
CA GLY A 23 1.69 12.83 -5.77
C GLY A 23 0.82 12.89 -7.03
N ASP A 24 -0.50 12.76 -6.87
CA ASP A 24 -1.46 12.97 -7.96
C ASP A 24 -2.06 14.39 -7.91
N GLY A 25 -2.24 14.95 -9.11
CA GLY A 25 -2.57 16.35 -9.38
C GLY A 25 -3.95 16.83 -8.94
N ALA A 26 -4.02 18.13 -8.68
CA ALA A 26 -5.18 18.86 -8.21
C ALA A 26 -6.28 18.97 -9.28
N GLY A 27 -7.47 18.49 -8.95
CA GLY A 27 -8.72 18.90 -9.59
C GLY A 27 -9.35 20.02 -8.76
N ASP A 28 -9.61 21.15 -9.41
CA ASP A 28 -10.20 22.36 -8.83
C ASP A 28 -11.71 22.15 -8.57
N LEU A 29 -12.12 22.25 -7.31
CA LEU A 29 -13.51 22.33 -6.89
C LEU A 29 -13.61 23.45 -5.85
N THR A 30 -14.09 24.60 -6.31
CA THR A 30 -14.48 25.73 -5.46
C THR A 30 -15.70 25.35 -4.62
N ALA A 31 -15.57 25.41 -3.30
CA ALA A 31 -16.71 25.35 -2.37
C ALA A 31 -16.57 26.42 -1.27
N ASP A 32 -17.70 27.05 -0.98
CA ASP A 32 -17.92 28.19 -0.09
C ASP A 32 -17.43 27.98 1.35
N ALA A 33 -16.86 29.05 1.90
CA ALA A 33 -16.36 29.12 3.28
C ALA A 33 -17.50 29.35 4.28
N GLY A 34 -17.92 28.28 4.96
CA GLY A 34 -18.69 28.36 6.21
C GLY A 34 -17.75 28.21 7.41
N THR A 35 -17.70 29.20 8.29
CA THR A 35 -16.98 29.16 9.58
C THR A 35 -17.53 28.06 10.50
N PRO A 36 -16.69 27.17 11.06
CA PRO A 36 -17.13 26.22 12.07
C PRO A 36 -17.02 26.81 13.48
N THR A 37 -18.07 26.57 14.26
CA THR A 37 -18.13 26.80 15.71
C THR A 37 -17.29 25.75 16.45
N THR A 38 -16.51 26.23 17.41
CA THR A 38 -15.74 25.46 18.39
C THR A 38 -16.67 24.78 19.39
N ASP A 39 -16.57 23.46 19.57
CA ASP A 39 -16.94 22.82 20.85
C ASP A 39 -16.30 21.43 21.05
N ALA A 40 -15.89 21.23 22.31
CA ALA A 40 -15.58 19.99 23.04
C ALA A 40 -14.24 19.26 22.76
N ASP A 41 -13.19 19.76 23.40
CA ASP A 41 -12.00 19.01 23.78
C ASP A 41 -12.34 17.82 24.69
N THR A 42 -12.16 16.60 24.20
CA THR A 42 -11.87 15.44 25.08
C THR A 42 -10.39 15.11 24.94
N PRO A 43 -9.60 15.17 26.03
CA PRO A 43 -8.18 14.85 25.96
C PRO A 43 -8.03 13.34 25.77
N VAL A 44 -7.69 12.92 24.56
CA VAL A 44 -7.19 11.57 24.30
C VAL A 44 -5.74 11.55 24.76
N ASP A 45 -5.49 10.95 25.92
CA ASP A 45 -4.13 10.71 26.44
C ASP A 45 -3.39 9.78 25.47
N SER A 46 -2.67 10.39 24.53
CA SER A 46 -1.86 9.74 23.50
C SER A 46 -0.37 9.80 23.89
N SER A 47 -0.05 9.54 25.15
CA SER A 47 1.32 9.47 25.65
C SER A 47 2.00 8.15 25.27
N VAL A 48 2.05 7.84 23.96
CA VAL A 48 3.08 6.93 23.42
C VAL A 48 4.32 7.80 23.18
N GLN A 49 5.28 7.76 24.10
CA GLN A 49 6.57 8.40 23.89
C GLN A 49 7.23 7.82 22.62
N PRO A 50 7.81 8.65 21.74
CA PRO A 50 8.67 8.16 20.69
C PRO A 50 9.92 7.54 21.33
N ASP A 51 10.15 6.25 21.07
CA ASP A 51 11.34 5.50 21.46
C ASP A 51 12.60 6.12 20.81
N ALA A 52 13.13 7.18 21.41
CA ALA A 52 14.35 7.85 20.96
C ALA A 52 15.64 7.13 21.42
N GLY A 53 15.56 5.86 21.85
CA GLY A 53 16.59 5.27 22.70
C GLY A 53 16.98 3.82 22.45
N ARG A 54 16.64 3.20 21.31
CA ARG A 54 17.07 1.81 21.06
C ARG A 54 18.49 1.74 20.48
N ALA A 55 19.47 2.13 21.29
CA ALA A 55 20.88 1.84 21.08
C ALA A 55 21.33 0.57 21.83
N ASP A 56 20.40 -0.21 22.38
CA ASP A 56 20.69 -1.55 22.84
C ASP A 56 21.03 -2.41 21.63
N VAL A 57 22.33 -2.65 21.44
CA VAL A 57 22.88 -3.58 20.46
C VAL A 57 22.19 -4.93 20.70
N VAL A 58 21.20 -5.23 19.87
CA VAL A 58 20.53 -6.53 19.87
C VAL A 58 21.60 -7.57 19.56
N SER A 59 22.08 -8.24 20.61
CA SER A 59 23.07 -9.29 20.51
C SER A 59 22.36 -10.55 20.01
N GLY A 60 22.18 -10.63 18.70
CA GLY A 60 21.49 -11.74 18.03
C GLY A 60 22.05 -11.99 16.63
N PRO A 61 21.75 -13.16 16.04
CA PRO A 61 22.11 -13.43 14.66
C PRO A 61 21.48 -12.39 13.73
N THR A 62 22.27 -11.95 12.75
CA THR A 62 21.79 -11.11 11.66
C THR A 62 21.69 -11.93 10.38
N VAL A 63 20.72 -11.59 9.53
CA VAL A 63 20.52 -12.22 8.23
C VAL A 63 20.62 -11.17 7.12
N GLY A 64 21.12 -11.60 5.96
CA GLY A 64 21.18 -10.75 4.77
C GLY A 64 19.81 -10.51 4.14
N LEU A 65 19.76 -9.50 3.26
CA LEU A 65 18.54 -9.05 2.58
C LEU A 65 17.72 -10.16 1.91
N ASP A 66 18.35 -11.14 1.23
CA ASP A 66 17.59 -12.21 0.57
C ASP A 66 16.81 -13.10 1.55
N ARG A 67 17.42 -13.46 2.69
CA ARG A 67 16.75 -14.26 3.72
C ARG A 67 15.67 -13.44 4.43
N ALA A 68 15.94 -12.17 4.72
CA ALA A 68 14.94 -11.27 5.30
C ALA A 68 13.73 -11.11 4.36
N ALA A 69 13.97 -10.88 3.07
CA ALA A 69 12.94 -10.75 2.06
C ALA A 69 12.07 -12.01 1.94
N GLN A 70 12.68 -13.19 1.99
CA GLN A 70 11.94 -14.46 2.00
C GLN A 70 10.98 -14.54 3.21
N LEU A 71 11.49 -14.28 4.42
CA LEU A 71 10.69 -14.34 5.65
C LEU A 71 9.55 -13.30 5.66
N VAL A 72 9.82 -12.09 5.17
CA VAL A 72 8.80 -11.06 5.01
C VAL A 72 7.76 -11.47 3.99
N GLY A 73 8.19 -12.00 2.84
CA GLY A 73 7.29 -12.48 1.80
C GLY A 73 6.35 -13.59 2.28
N GLU A 74 6.89 -14.59 2.99
CA GLU A 74 6.12 -15.67 3.62
C GLU A 74 5.12 -15.14 4.66
N THR A 75 5.56 -14.20 5.51
CA THR A 75 4.71 -13.58 6.53
C THR A 75 3.53 -12.83 5.91
N LEU A 76 3.83 -11.91 4.98
CA LEU A 76 2.81 -11.08 4.35
C LEU A 76 1.85 -11.92 3.53
N CYS A 77 2.36 -12.87 2.73
CA CYS A 77 1.48 -13.68 1.92
C CYS A 77 0.62 -14.63 2.77
N GLY A 78 1.18 -15.22 3.84
CA GLY A 78 0.40 -16.05 4.77
C GLY A 78 -0.71 -15.26 5.47
N PHE A 79 -0.48 -13.98 5.78
CA PHE A 79 -1.52 -13.09 6.27
C PHE A 79 -2.62 -12.85 5.23
N HIS A 80 -2.24 -12.55 3.98
CA HIS A 80 -3.20 -12.36 2.88
C HIS A 80 -3.99 -13.62 2.57
N GLU A 81 -3.40 -14.81 2.64
CA GLU A 81 -4.15 -16.04 2.37
C GLU A 81 -5.21 -16.30 3.45
N ARG A 82 -4.91 -16.00 4.72
CA ARG A 82 -5.89 -16.12 5.80
C ARG A 82 -7.05 -15.12 5.67
N CYS A 83 -6.76 -13.89 5.26
CA CYS A 83 -7.72 -12.79 5.31
C CYS A 83 -8.40 -12.46 3.98
N PHE A 84 -7.73 -12.77 2.87
CA PHE A 84 -8.15 -12.49 1.50
C PHE A 84 -7.80 -13.68 0.60
N GLN A 85 -8.28 -14.86 0.97
CA GLN A 85 -7.99 -16.10 0.24
C GLN A 85 -8.24 -15.95 -1.26
N THR A 86 -9.38 -15.36 -1.64
CA THR A 86 -9.74 -15.10 -3.05
C THR A 86 -8.72 -14.19 -3.73
N TYR A 87 -8.22 -13.14 -3.07
CA TYR A 87 -7.16 -12.30 -3.63
C TYR A 87 -5.88 -13.09 -3.92
N VAL A 88 -5.43 -13.93 -2.97
CA VAL A 88 -4.22 -14.74 -3.20
C VAL A 88 -4.43 -15.70 -4.36
N GLN A 89 -5.58 -16.37 -4.41
CA GLN A 89 -5.92 -17.32 -5.47
C GLN A 89 -6.07 -16.65 -6.85
N ASP A 90 -6.62 -15.45 -6.91
CA ASP A 90 -6.94 -14.75 -8.15
C ASP A 90 -5.74 -14.01 -8.74
N PHE A 91 -4.79 -13.60 -7.91
CA PHE A 91 -3.65 -12.80 -8.34
C PHE A 91 -2.36 -13.62 -8.46
N PHE A 92 -2.24 -14.72 -7.71
CA PHE A 92 -1.02 -15.52 -7.67
C PHE A 92 -1.29 -17.00 -7.94
N PRO A 93 -0.48 -17.65 -8.80
CA PRO A 93 -0.66 -19.07 -9.13
C PRO A 93 -0.45 -20.01 -7.94
N SER A 94 0.20 -19.53 -6.87
CA SER A 94 0.39 -20.24 -5.62
C SER A 94 0.77 -19.27 -4.48
N LEU A 95 0.64 -19.73 -3.24
CA LEU A 95 1.18 -19.04 -2.06
C LEU A 95 2.69 -18.78 -2.19
N SER A 96 3.46 -19.74 -2.74
CA SER A 96 4.90 -19.56 -2.96
C SER A 96 5.23 -18.46 -3.98
N ALA A 97 4.43 -18.35 -5.04
CA ALA A 97 4.58 -17.26 -6.02
C ALA A 97 4.25 -15.91 -5.39
N CYS A 98 3.21 -15.84 -4.57
CA CYS A 98 2.87 -14.65 -3.80
C CYS A 98 3.99 -14.23 -2.84
N SER A 99 4.53 -15.16 -2.04
CA SER A 99 5.69 -14.89 -1.16
C SER A 99 6.91 -14.38 -1.94
N ALA A 100 7.21 -14.97 -3.10
CA ALA A 100 8.31 -14.52 -3.96
C ALA A 100 8.11 -13.09 -4.48
N ARG A 101 6.87 -12.69 -4.81
CA ARG A 101 6.55 -11.33 -5.28
C ARG A 101 6.70 -10.30 -4.16
N TYR A 102 6.20 -10.59 -2.96
CA TYR A 102 6.44 -9.73 -1.79
C TYR A 102 7.92 -9.64 -1.42
N ALA A 103 8.67 -10.74 -1.53
CA ALA A 103 10.12 -10.74 -1.32
C ALA A 103 10.83 -9.83 -2.35
N ALA A 104 10.45 -9.89 -3.63
CA ALA A 104 11.00 -9.00 -4.66
C ALA A 104 10.70 -7.51 -4.35
N ALA A 105 9.46 -7.19 -3.96
CA ALA A 105 9.07 -5.84 -3.57
C ALA A 105 9.85 -5.35 -2.34
N PHE A 106 10.04 -6.20 -1.33
CA PHE A 106 10.85 -5.89 -0.15
C PHE A 106 12.31 -5.58 -0.54
N LYS A 107 12.92 -6.36 -1.44
CA LYS A 107 14.29 -6.09 -1.90
C LYS A 107 14.41 -4.76 -2.63
N ALA A 108 13.37 -4.35 -3.36
CA ALA A 108 13.39 -3.10 -4.12
C ALA A 108 13.44 -1.84 -3.24
N THR A 109 13.02 -1.93 -1.97
CA THR A 109 13.01 -0.79 -1.04
C THR A 109 14.25 -0.70 -0.16
N HIS A 110 15.16 -1.67 -0.24
CA HIS A 110 16.32 -1.78 0.65
C HIS A 110 17.64 -1.68 -0.11
N ALA A 111 18.68 -1.22 0.59
CA ALA A 111 20.03 -1.30 0.07
C ALA A 111 20.48 -2.77 -0.03
N PRO A 112 21.24 -3.18 -1.06
CA PRO A 112 21.68 -4.57 -1.24
C PRO A 112 22.48 -5.16 -0.07
N ASP A 113 23.13 -4.29 0.71
CA ASP A 113 23.95 -4.61 1.88
C ASP A 113 23.17 -4.54 3.21
N ALA A 114 21.84 -4.38 3.17
CA ALA A 114 21.01 -4.36 4.38
C ALA A 114 21.11 -5.68 5.16
N LEU A 115 21.30 -5.56 6.47
CA LEU A 115 21.34 -6.66 7.44
C LEU A 115 20.20 -6.48 8.43
N PHE A 116 19.54 -7.57 8.82
CA PHE A 116 18.40 -7.51 9.73
C PHE A 116 18.64 -8.41 10.94
N ALA A 117 18.17 -7.99 12.12
CA ALA A 117 18.11 -8.88 13.27
C ALA A 117 17.02 -9.93 13.01
N GLU A 118 17.36 -11.22 13.13
CA GLU A 118 16.39 -12.30 12.90
C GLU A 118 15.22 -12.22 13.89
N ALA A 119 15.49 -11.79 15.13
CA ALA A 119 14.47 -11.57 16.16
C ALA A 119 13.42 -10.51 15.77
N ASP A 120 13.80 -9.47 15.02
CA ASP A 120 12.86 -8.44 14.58
C ASP A 120 11.93 -8.97 13.49
N LEU A 121 12.45 -9.82 12.59
CA LEU A 121 11.66 -10.51 11.57
C LEU A 121 10.65 -11.48 12.20
N VAL A 122 11.08 -12.26 13.21
CA VAL A 122 10.19 -13.15 13.97
C VAL A 122 9.14 -12.35 14.75
N THR A 123 9.52 -11.21 15.31
CA THR A 123 8.60 -10.30 16.03
C THR A 123 7.52 -9.78 15.09
N MET A 124 7.90 -9.31 13.89
CA MET A 124 6.94 -8.90 12.87
C MET A 124 6.00 -10.06 12.52
N ALA A 125 6.53 -11.24 12.20
CA ALA A 125 5.73 -12.42 11.83
C ALA A 125 4.75 -12.84 12.93
N THR A 126 5.20 -12.82 14.19
CA THR A 126 4.36 -13.14 15.35
C THR A 126 3.25 -12.11 15.55
N CYS A 127 3.52 -10.83 15.30
CA CYS A 127 2.52 -9.79 15.36
C CYS A 127 1.48 -9.94 14.25
N GLU A 128 1.90 -10.10 12.99
CA GLU A 128 1.01 -10.28 11.83
C GLU A 128 0.14 -11.55 11.95
N ALA A 129 0.64 -12.59 12.61
CA ALA A 129 -0.13 -13.79 12.92
C ALA A 129 -1.30 -13.52 13.90
N LYS A 130 -1.20 -12.50 14.75
CA LYS A 130 -2.22 -12.12 15.74
C LYS A 130 -3.21 -11.10 15.24
N LEU A 131 -2.93 -10.42 14.13
CA LEU A 131 -3.85 -9.47 13.54
C LEU A 131 -5.13 -10.17 13.06
N THR A 132 -6.27 -9.55 13.35
CA THR A 132 -7.54 -9.93 12.74
C THR A 132 -7.57 -9.43 11.30
N CYS A 133 -8.40 -10.07 10.46
CA CYS A 133 -8.59 -9.61 9.08
C CYS A 133 -9.23 -8.22 9.00
N ASP A 134 -9.90 -7.80 10.07
CA ASP A 134 -10.42 -6.45 10.20
C ASP A 134 -9.33 -5.41 10.48
N GLY A 135 -8.17 -5.83 11.02
CA GLY A 135 -7.02 -4.95 11.27
C GLY A 135 -6.40 -4.36 10.00
N LEU A 136 -6.71 -4.92 8.83
CA LEU A 136 -6.36 -4.36 7.51
C LEU A 136 -7.21 -3.16 7.11
N TYR A 137 -8.43 -3.09 7.64
CA TYR A 137 -9.32 -1.98 7.39
C TYR A 137 -8.94 -0.85 8.33
N GLY A 138 -8.18 0.11 7.82
CA GLY A 138 -7.61 1.16 8.66
C GLY A 138 -6.25 1.65 8.18
N GLY A 139 -5.77 2.74 8.77
CA GLY A 139 -4.35 3.11 8.68
C GLY A 139 -3.48 2.35 9.68
N THR A 140 -4.09 1.54 10.56
CA THR A 140 -3.41 0.96 11.71
C THR A 140 -2.56 -0.25 11.36
N TRP A 141 -2.83 -0.99 10.29
CA TRP A 141 -2.03 -2.17 9.92
C TRP A 141 -0.53 -1.86 9.85
N GLN A 142 -0.14 -0.77 9.17
CA GLN A 142 1.25 -0.33 9.02
C GLN A 142 1.91 0.11 10.34
N THR A 143 1.10 0.39 11.36
CA THR A 143 1.54 0.79 12.70
C THR A 143 1.37 -0.30 13.75
N ALA A 144 0.51 -1.30 13.50
CA ALA A 144 0.15 -2.33 14.45
C ALA A 144 1.28 -3.32 14.65
N CYS A 145 1.99 -3.65 13.57
CA CYS A 145 3.17 -4.50 13.62
C CYS A 145 4.45 -3.70 13.34
N PRO A 146 5.53 -3.96 14.08
CA PRO A 146 6.81 -3.32 13.81
C PRO A 146 7.34 -3.82 12.47
N SER A 147 7.65 -2.88 11.57
CA SER A 147 8.37 -3.20 10.34
C SER A 147 9.85 -3.48 10.69
N PRO A 148 10.42 -4.60 10.22
CA PRO A 148 11.80 -4.96 10.52
C PRO A 148 12.73 -3.91 9.92
N ARG A 149 13.72 -3.48 10.71
CA ARG A 149 14.68 -2.46 10.29
C ARG A 149 16.04 -3.07 10.03
N PRO A 150 16.80 -2.52 9.06
CA PRO A 150 18.19 -2.86 8.94
C PRO A 150 18.94 -2.48 10.23
N VAL A 151 19.72 -3.40 10.81
CA VAL A 151 20.60 -3.10 11.95
C VAL A 151 21.74 -2.17 11.54
N ASN A 152 22.03 -2.10 10.24
CA ASN A 152 22.96 -1.18 9.61
C ASN A 152 22.23 -0.02 8.91
N ALA A 153 21.14 0.47 9.48
CA ALA A 153 20.46 1.65 8.99
C ALA A 153 21.43 2.84 8.90
N ARG A 154 21.30 3.62 7.82
CA ARG A 154 22.26 4.66 7.45
C ARG A 154 22.05 5.93 8.29
N ALA A 155 23.15 6.57 8.68
CA ALA A 155 23.13 7.82 9.42
C ALA A 155 22.59 8.99 8.56
N GLU A 156 22.23 10.10 9.21
CA GLU A 156 21.86 11.33 8.51
C GLU A 156 22.96 11.80 7.53
N GLY A 157 22.56 12.31 6.38
CA GLY A 157 23.44 12.71 5.30
C GLY A 157 23.86 11.58 4.35
N ALA A 158 23.68 10.31 4.73
CA ALA A 158 23.98 9.18 3.85
C ALA A 158 22.97 9.03 2.71
N PRO A 159 23.37 8.49 1.55
CA PRO A 159 22.44 8.20 0.46
C PRO A 159 21.49 7.06 0.86
N CYS A 160 20.23 7.12 0.43
CA CYS A 160 19.19 6.16 0.80
C CYS A 160 18.30 5.79 -0.38
N VAL A 161 17.77 4.55 -0.35
CA VAL A 161 16.81 4.04 -1.33
C VAL A 161 15.38 4.39 -0.92
N SER A 162 15.10 4.30 0.38
CA SER A 162 13.81 4.61 0.98
C SER A 162 13.97 4.93 2.47
N ASP A 163 12.88 5.33 3.11
CA ASP A 163 12.83 5.72 4.53
C ASP A 163 13.45 4.65 5.46
N VAL A 164 13.17 3.36 5.22
CA VAL A 164 13.68 2.25 6.06
C VAL A 164 15.20 2.06 5.96
N SER A 165 15.85 2.66 4.96
CA SER A 165 17.31 2.63 4.86
C SER A 165 17.99 3.57 5.85
N CYS A 166 17.26 4.51 6.46
CA CYS A 166 17.79 5.54 7.35
C CYS A 166 17.50 5.23 8.81
N ALA A 167 18.46 5.51 9.69
CA ALA A 167 18.27 5.38 11.15
C ALA A 167 17.13 6.29 11.65
N SER A 168 16.96 7.44 10.99
CA SER A 168 15.88 8.40 11.23
C SER A 168 14.53 8.02 10.59
N GLU A 169 14.45 6.93 9.81
CA GLU A 169 13.27 6.58 9.00
C GLU A 169 12.88 7.65 7.98
N THR A 170 13.79 8.55 7.58
CA THR A 170 13.45 9.63 6.65
C THR A 170 14.48 9.70 5.53
N CYS A 171 14.05 9.31 4.34
CA CYS A 171 14.78 9.42 3.09
C CYS A 171 14.12 10.48 2.20
N VAL A 172 14.86 11.54 1.89
CA VAL A 172 14.37 12.63 1.05
C VAL A 172 15.00 12.53 -0.33
N ALA A 173 14.20 12.16 -1.33
CA ALA A 173 14.59 12.20 -2.74
C ALA A 173 14.01 13.46 -3.41
N THR A 174 14.80 14.11 -4.26
CA THR A 174 14.35 15.29 -5.04
C THR A 174 13.46 14.91 -6.22
N THR A 175 13.45 13.63 -6.59
CA THR A 175 12.67 13.10 -7.71
C THR A 175 12.14 11.72 -7.33
N PRO A 176 10.85 11.42 -7.61
CA PRO A 176 10.30 10.09 -7.35
C PRO A 176 11.13 8.98 -8.01
N GLY A 177 11.48 7.94 -7.24
CA GLY A 177 12.28 6.80 -7.72
C GLY A 177 13.80 7.06 -7.80
N ALA A 178 14.28 8.26 -7.51
CA ALA A 178 15.70 8.54 -7.38
C ALA A 178 16.23 8.20 -5.98
N CYS A 179 17.54 8.06 -5.85
CA CYS A 179 18.19 8.03 -4.54
C CYS A 179 17.89 9.30 -3.75
N GLY A 180 17.62 9.15 -2.47
CA GLY A 180 17.48 10.24 -1.53
C GLY A 180 18.71 10.40 -0.63
N THR A 181 18.55 11.29 0.35
CA THR A 181 19.49 11.45 1.46
C THR A 181 18.76 11.26 2.79
N CYS A 182 19.38 10.55 3.72
CA CYS A 182 18.88 10.40 5.07
C CYS A 182 18.84 11.76 5.76
N ARG A 183 17.72 12.10 6.38
CA ARG A 183 17.51 13.36 7.11
C ARG A 183 16.96 13.07 8.49
N ALA A 184 17.17 13.97 9.43
CA ALA A 184 16.42 13.95 10.68
C ALA A 184 14.92 13.82 10.39
N ARG A 185 14.24 13.05 11.23
CA ARG A 185 12.80 12.87 11.15
C ARG A 185 12.13 14.16 11.61
N ASP A 186 11.73 14.98 10.65
CA ASP A 186 10.99 16.21 10.92
C ASP A 186 9.55 16.03 10.47
N GLU A 187 8.67 15.81 11.44
CA GLU A 187 7.28 15.44 11.20
C GLU A 187 6.29 16.46 11.76
N SER A 188 5.25 16.72 10.97
CA SER A 188 4.07 17.45 11.38
C SER A 188 3.13 16.55 12.18
N LYS A 189 2.68 17.05 13.32
CA LYS A 189 1.67 16.39 14.18
C LYS A 189 0.26 16.55 13.60
N ALA A 190 -0.71 15.87 14.21
CA ALA A 190 -2.10 16.02 13.83
C ALA A 190 -2.55 17.50 13.90
N GLY A 191 -3.22 17.97 12.85
CA GLY A 191 -3.64 19.37 12.69
C GLY A 191 -2.55 20.32 12.17
N GLU A 192 -1.28 19.91 12.10
CA GLU A 192 -0.21 20.75 11.56
C GLU A 192 -0.19 20.74 10.03
N ALA A 193 0.44 21.75 9.43
CA ALA A 193 0.51 21.92 7.99
C ALA A 193 1.41 20.84 7.34
N CYS A 194 1.07 20.44 6.12
CA CYS A 194 1.81 19.46 5.33
C CYS A 194 1.73 19.75 3.82
N GLY A 195 2.57 19.08 3.04
CA GLY A 195 2.63 19.24 1.58
C GLY A 195 3.97 19.81 1.10
N GLU A 196 3.96 20.49 -0.04
CA GLU A 196 5.19 21.01 -0.67
C GLU A 196 5.89 22.03 0.22
N GLY A 197 7.19 21.81 0.46
CA GLY A 197 8.00 22.64 1.34
C GLY A 197 7.67 22.52 2.84
N GLN A 198 6.73 21.64 3.23
CA GLN A 198 6.38 21.37 4.62
C GLN A 198 6.91 20.00 5.07
N LYS A 199 6.89 19.77 6.39
CA LYS A 199 7.24 18.48 6.99
C LYS A 199 6.26 17.40 6.57
N ARG A 200 6.72 16.14 6.58
CA ARG A 200 5.85 14.98 6.37
C ARG A 200 4.96 14.79 7.60
N CYS A 201 3.77 14.24 7.43
CA CYS A 201 2.95 13.91 8.59
C CYS A 201 3.58 12.77 9.39
N ALA A 202 3.40 12.80 10.71
CA ALA A 202 3.87 11.74 11.60
C ALA A 202 3.31 10.37 11.21
N LYS A 203 3.96 9.28 11.67
CA LYS A 203 3.50 7.91 11.37
C LYS A 203 2.02 7.74 11.72
N GLY A 204 1.24 7.14 10.82
CA GLY A 204 -0.21 6.94 11.00
C GLY A 204 -1.06 8.16 10.68
N LEU A 205 -0.45 9.28 10.29
CA LEU A 205 -1.14 10.47 9.80
C LEU A 205 -1.01 10.59 8.27
N THR A 206 -2.02 11.18 7.63
CA THR A 206 -2.03 11.46 6.19
C THR A 206 -2.18 12.96 5.94
N CYS A 207 -1.50 13.48 4.92
CA CYS A 207 -1.67 14.85 4.47
C CYS A 207 -2.89 14.97 3.56
N LEU A 208 -3.95 15.64 4.01
CA LEU A 208 -5.14 15.85 3.18
C LEU A 208 -4.96 16.97 2.16
N SER A 209 -5.93 17.09 1.24
CA SER A 209 -6.05 18.22 0.30
C SER A 209 -6.10 19.58 1.01
N SER A 210 -6.62 19.63 2.25
CA SER A 210 -6.60 20.78 3.14
C SER A 210 -5.20 21.17 3.64
N LYS A 211 -4.15 20.44 3.24
CA LYS A 211 -2.75 20.64 3.65
C LYS A 211 -2.56 20.51 5.16
N ARG A 212 -3.32 19.60 5.79
CA ARG A 212 -3.25 19.29 7.21
C ARG A 212 -3.02 17.80 7.43
N CYS A 213 -2.21 17.47 8.43
CA CYS A 213 -2.00 16.10 8.87
C CYS A 213 -3.20 15.62 9.68
N VAL A 214 -3.84 14.53 9.27
CA VAL A 214 -4.97 13.93 9.98
C VAL A 214 -4.70 12.46 10.27
N ALA A 215 -5.24 11.97 11.38
CA ALA A 215 -5.20 10.55 11.68
C ALA A 215 -6.14 9.78 10.75
N VAL A 216 -5.67 8.63 10.27
CA VAL A 216 -6.52 7.68 9.54
C VAL A 216 -7.39 6.93 10.53
N ARG A 217 -8.71 6.95 10.31
CA ARG A 217 -9.70 6.38 11.21
C ARG A 217 -9.89 4.89 10.97
N ALA A 218 -9.96 4.13 12.07
CA ALA A 218 -10.22 2.69 12.06
C ALA A 218 -11.73 2.39 11.97
N LEU A 219 -12.07 1.12 11.75
CA LEU A 219 -13.46 0.65 11.73
C LEU A 219 -14.19 1.02 13.04
N GLY A 220 -15.36 1.63 12.91
CA GLY A 220 -16.22 2.07 14.02
C GLY A 220 -15.87 3.44 14.62
N GLU A 221 -14.72 4.03 14.27
CA GLU A 221 -14.36 5.37 14.73
C GLU A 221 -15.18 6.45 14.04
N THR A 222 -15.41 7.56 14.74
CA THR A 222 -16.15 8.70 14.20
C THR A 222 -15.45 9.32 13.00
N CYS A 223 -16.22 9.65 11.98
CA CYS A 223 -15.79 10.34 10.78
C CYS A 223 -16.79 11.43 10.40
N ASP A 224 -16.30 12.45 9.70
CA ASP A 224 -17.14 13.38 8.95
C ASP A 224 -16.86 13.19 7.44
N THR A 225 -17.82 13.57 6.60
CA THR A 225 -17.66 13.48 5.15
C THR A 225 -16.74 14.56 4.58
N SER A 226 -16.24 15.46 5.42
CA SER A 226 -15.54 16.69 5.03
C SER A 226 -14.02 16.60 5.22
N ASN A 227 -13.56 15.90 6.24
CA ASN A 227 -12.20 15.95 6.80
C ASN A 227 -11.69 14.63 7.39
N ALA A 228 -12.53 13.59 7.56
CA ALA A 228 -12.09 12.32 8.14
C ALA A 228 -11.74 11.28 7.07
N LEU A 229 -10.48 10.84 7.08
CA LEU A 229 -10.03 9.73 6.25
C LEU A 229 -10.28 8.42 6.98
N CYS A 230 -11.35 7.71 6.63
CA CYS A 230 -11.45 6.29 6.98
C CYS A 230 -10.33 5.53 6.28
N GLY A 231 -9.74 4.54 6.96
CA GLY A 231 -8.65 3.78 6.38
C GLY A 231 -9.04 2.93 5.17
N ASN A 232 -8.07 2.22 4.61
CA ASN A 232 -8.29 1.47 3.38
C ASN A 232 -9.46 0.49 3.53
N GLY A 233 -10.33 0.41 2.51
CA GLY A 233 -11.49 -0.48 2.52
C GLY A 233 -12.65 0.02 3.39
N LEU A 234 -12.55 1.21 3.97
CA LEU A 234 -13.59 1.83 4.78
C LEU A 234 -14.15 3.09 4.09
N THR A 235 -15.39 3.43 4.42
CA THR A 235 -16.07 4.66 4.05
C THR A 235 -16.75 5.30 5.25
N CYS A 236 -16.98 6.61 5.20
CA CYS A 236 -17.71 7.30 6.25
C CYS A 236 -19.22 7.13 6.04
N GLN A 237 -19.87 6.31 6.88
CA GLN A 237 -21.29 6.02 6.80
C GLN A 237 -21.98 6.28 8.14
N GLY A 238 -22.96 7.17 8.15
CA GLY A 238 -23.69 7.50 9.38
C GLY A 238 -22.81 8.15 10.47
N GLY A 239 -21.71 8.81 10.07
CA GLY A 239 -20.77 9.45 11.00
C GLY A 239 -19.72 8.52 11.60
N THR A 240 -19.63 7.26 11.17
CA THR A 240 -18.57 6.33 11.57
C THR A 240 -17.95 5.63 10.36
N CYS A 241 -16.68 5.23 10.51
CA CYS A 241 -16.02 4.46 9.48
C CYS A 241 -16.58 3.04 9.45
N ALA A 242 -17.21 2.68 8.34
CA ALA A 242 -17.78 1.36 8.08
C ALA A 242 -17.06 0.71 6.90
N LYS A 243 -17.14 -0.62 6.78
CA LYS A 243 -16.61 -1.34 5.61
C LYS A 243 -17.35 -0.87 4.36
N LEU A 244 -16.62 -0.81 3.25
CA LEU A 244 -17.24 -0.63 1.94
C LEU A 244 -18.24 -1.77 1.67
N PRO A 245 -19.33 -1.51 0.94
CA PRO A 245 -20.30 -2.55 0.61
C PRO A 245 -19.68 -3.75 -0.14
N ALA A 246 -20.11 -4.94 0.26
CA ALA A 246 -19.73 -6.22 -0.32
C ALA A 246 -20.68 -6.62 -1.46
N ALA A 247 -20.36 -7.72 -2.15
CA ALA A 247 -21.23 -8.26 -3.20
C ALA A 247 -22.68 -8.48 -2.69
N GLY A 248 -23.66 -7.98 -3.45
CA GLY A 248 -25.09 -7.97 -3.12
C GLY A 248 -25.58 -6.70 -2.42
N GLU A 249 -24.68 -5.85 -1.92
CA GLU A 249 -25.06 -4.59 -1.25
C GLU A 249 -25.11 -3.42 -2.23
N ALA A 250 -25.85 -2.36 -1.89
CA ALA A 250 -25.97 -1.19 -2.75
C ALA A 250 -24.64 -0.41 -2.83
N CYS A 251 -24.33 0.10 -4.01
CA CYS A 251 -23.22 1.00 -4.26
C CYS A 251 -23.67 2.24 -5.01
N ASP A 252 -22.88 3.29 -4.94
CA ASP A 252 -23.08 4.50 -5.73
C ASP A 252 -22.13 4.54 -6.93
N ALA A 253 -22.41 5.47 -7.84
CA ALA A 253 -21.59 5.69 -9.04
C ALA A 253 -20.16 6.17 -8.73
N ARG A 254 -19.83 6.48 -7.47
CA ARG A 254 -18.47 6.85 -7.06
C ARG A 254 -17.60 5.64 -6.73
N GLY A 255 -18.15 4.41 -6.82
CA GLY A 255 -17.38 3.17 -6.79
C GLY A 255 -17.06 2.69 -5.39
N GLY A 256 -18.08 2.60 -4.53
CA GLY A 256 -17.95 2.26 -3.11
C GLY A 256 -17.94 0.76 -2.76
N CYS A 257 -17.59 -0.16 -3.66
CA CYS A 257 -17.54 -1.58 -3.29
C CYS A 257 -16.20 -1.96 -2.69
N ASP A 258 -16.21 -2.94 -1.79
CA ASP A 258 -15.02 -3.38 -1.05
C ASP A 258 -14.02 -4.10 -1.97
N PRO A 259 -12.88 -3.45 -2.31
CA PRO A 259 -11.89 -4.05 -3.21
C PRO A 259 -11.18 -5.23 -2.54
N TYR A 260 -11.14 -5.30 -1.20
CA TYR A 260 -10.55 -6.41 -0.47
C TYR A 260 -11.40 -7.67 -0.50
N ARG A 261 -12.69 -7.52 -0.80
CA ARG A 261 -13.62 -8.62 -1.07
C ARG A 261 -13.80 -8.86 -2.56
N LEU A 262 -12.95 -8.26 -3.39
CA LEU A 262 -13.03 -8.30 -4.84
C LEU A 262 -14.45 -7.99 -5.32
N ALA A 263 -15.05 -6.92 -4.80
CA ALA A 263 -16.34 -6.43 -5.25
C ALA A 263 -16.18 -5.13 -6.04
N GLY A 264 -17.01 -4.94 -7.06
CA GLY A 264 -17.09 -3.67 -7.80
C GLY A 264 -18.54 -3.31 -8.11
N CYS A 265 -18.78 -2.02 -8.37
CA CYS A 265 -20.13 -1.50 -8.54
C CYS A 265 -20.67 -1.81 -9.93
N GLY A 266 -21.75 -2.58 -10.01
CA GLY A 266 -22.47 -2.90 -11.22
C GLY A 266 -23.27 -1.72 -11.77
N THR A 267 -23.76 -1.87 -12.99
CA THR A 267 -24.60 -0.84 -13.64
C THR A 267 -25.99 -0.71 -13.01
N ASP A 268 -26.40 -1.69 -12.22
CA ASP A 268 -27.64 -1.73 -11.43
C ASP A 268 -27.51 -1.02 -10.07
N GLY A 269 -26.33 -0.48 -9.75
CA GLY A 269 -26.07 0.13 -8.45
C GLY A 269 -25.92 -0.89 -7.32
N GLN A 270 -25.62 -2.14 -7.63
CA GLN A 270 -25.25 -3.16 -6.65
C GLN A 270 -23.80 -3.56 -6.81
N CYS A 271 -23.13 -3.80 -5.68
CA CYS A 271 -21.83 -4.44 -5.70
C CYS A 271 -22.00 -5.87 -6.20
N ALA A 272 -21.19 -6.27 -7.17
CA ALA A 272 -21.08 -7.66 -7.58
C ALA A 272 -19.65 -8.14 -7.36
N ALA A 273 -19.52 -9.44 -7.07
CA ALA A 273 -18.22 -10.08 -7.00
C ALA A 273 -17.54 -10.00 -8.38
N VAL A 274 -16.26 -9.71 -8.36
CA VAL A 274 -15.40 -9.79 -9.53
C VAL A 274 -15.33 -11.25 -9.95
N THR A 275 -15.59 -11.50 -11.22
CA THR A 275 -15.56 -12.85 -11.80
C THR A 275 -14.21 -13.12 -12.45
N ASN A 276 -13.67 -14.32 -12.24
CA ASN A 276 -12.45 -14.73 -12.91
C ASN A 276 -12.74 -15.34 -14.28
N LEU A 277 -12.17 -14.71 -15.29
CA LEU A 277 -12.16 -15.18 -16.66
C LEU A 277 -11.04 -16.20 -16.82
N ALA A 278 -11.36 -17.30 -17.51
CA ALA A 278 -10.37 -18.33 -17.84
C ALA A 278 -9.35 -17.80 -18.85
N LYS A 279 -8.18 -18.45 -18.88
CA LYS A 279 -7.17 -18.23 -19.93
C LYS A 279 -7.77 -18.27 -21.32
N GLY A 280 -7.46 -17.28 -22.15
CA GLY A 280 -7.95 -17.17 -23.52
C GLY A 280 -9.36 -16.60 -23.64
N ALA A 281 -10.08 -16.36 -22.54
CA ALA A 281 -11.36 -15.68 -22.58
C ALA A 281 -11.19 -14.20 -22.95
N THR A 282 -12.22 -13.63 -23.59
CA THR A 282 -12.31 -12.19 -23.84
C THR A 282 -12.50 -11.47 -22.51
N CYS A 283 -11.72 -10.42 -22.30
CA CYS A 283 -11.82 -9.55 -21.13
C CYS A 283 -12.10 -8.11 -21.56
N GLU A 284 -12.70 -7.32 -20.67
CA GLU A 284 -12.99 -5.90 -20.90
C GLU A 284 -12.31 -5.07 -19.81
N LEU A 285 -11.60 -4.01 -20.21
CA LEU A 285 -10.93 -3.15 -19.23
C LEU A 285 -11.97 -2.37 -18.43
N GLY A 286 -11.98 -2.57 -17.11
CA GLY A 286 -12.90 -1.87 -16.19
C GLY A 286 -14.23 -2.59 -15.94
N ALA A 287 -14.43 -3.79 -16.50
CA ALA A 287 -15.54 -4.65 -16.14
C ALA A 287 -15.32 -5.33 -14.77
N LEU A 288 -16.40 -5.88 -14.20
CA LEU A 288 -16.39 -6.73 -13.00
C LEU A 288 -15.91 -8.17 -13.30
N ALA A 289 -15.01 -8.29 -14.27
CA ALA A 289 -14.42 -9.54 -14.69
C ALA A 289 -12.91 -9.33 -14.84
N THR A 290 -12.13 -10.09 -14.09
CA THR A 290 -10.66 -10.07 -14.15
C THR A 290 -10.17 -11.37 -14.76
N CYS A 291 -9.00 -11.34 -15.39
CA CYS A 291 -8.34 -12.59 -15.74
C CYS A 291 -7.92 -13.32 -14.46
N GLY A 292 -7.99 -14.65 -14.48
CA GLY A 292 -7.75 -15.46 -13.30
C GLY A 292 -6.29 -15.44 -12.82
N SER A 293 -5.99 -16.37 -11.91
CA SER A 293 -4.71 -16.52 -11.22
C SER A 293 -3.47 -16.34 -12.09
N GLY A 294 -2.70 -15.28 -11.82
CA GLY A 294 -1.45 -15.00 -12.54
C GLY A 294 -1.66 -14.56 -13.99
N GLU A 295 -2.85 -14.10 -14.35
CA GLU A 295 -3.18 -13.62 -15.68
C GLU A 295 -3.41 -12.10 -15.72
N THR A 296 -3.51 -11.58 -16.93
CA THR A 296 -3.74 -10.16 -17.19
C THR A 296 -4.52 -9.99 -18.49
N CYS A 297 -5.36 -8.96 -18.54
CA CYS A 297 -6.13 -8.64 -19.73
C CYS A 297 -5.22 -7.90 -20.72
N THR A 298 -4.79 -8.57 -21.79
CA THR A 298 -3.99 -7.93 -22.84
C THR A 298 -4.93 -7.33 -23.89
N PRO A 299 -4.98 -5.99 -24.04
CA PRO A 299 -5.91 -5.36 -24.96
C PRO A 299 -5.57 -5.74 -26.41
N GLY A 300 -6.59 -6.01 -27.21
CA GLY A 300 -6.45 -6.16 -28.66
C GLY A 300 -6.19 -4.83 -29.36
N ASP A 301 -6.06 -4.88 -30.69
CA ASP A 301 -5.98 -3.70 -31.54
C ASP A 301 -7.33 -2.97 -31.54
N GLY A 302 -7.54 -2.07 -30.56
CA GLY A 302 -8.84 -1.40 -30.32
C GLY A 302 -9.10 -1.02 -28.85
N GLY A 303 -8.33 -1.56 -27.91
CA GLY A 303 -8.15 -1.00 -26.56
C GLY A 303 -9.24 -1.25 -25.51
N ALA A 304 -10.51 -1.45 -25.89
CA ALA A 304 -11.61 -1.67 -24.93
C ALA A 304 -11.72 -3.13 -24.46
N THR A 305 -11.46 -4.07 -25.37
CA THR A 305 -11.50 -5.51 -25.11
C THR A 305 -10.11 -6.11 -25.30
N GLY A 306 -9.90 -7.28 -24.69
CA GLY A 306 -8.64 -8.00 -24.73
C GLY A 306 -8.83 -9.50 -24.55
N THR A 307 -7.73 -10.18 -24.32
CA THR A 307 -7.71 -11.61 -24.01
C THR A 307 -6.95 -11.86 -22.71
N CYS A 308 -7.48 -12.75 -21.88
CA CYS A 308 -6.78 -13.20 -20.69
C CYS A 308 -5.58 -14.06 -21.06
N VAL A 309 -4.39 -13.57 -20.68
CA VAL A 309 -3.12 -14.26 -20.93
C VAL A 309 -2.32 -14.33 -19.64
N ALA A 310 -1.48 -15.36 -19.54
CA ALA A 310 -0.55 -15.49 -18.42
C ALA A 310 0.37 -14.27 -18.35
N ARG A 311 0.62 -13.80 -17.13
CA ARG A 311 1.63 -12.78 -16.86
C ARG A 311 3.01 -13.30 -17.22
N LYS A 312 3.84 -12.37 -17.65
CA LYS A 312 5.17 -12.60 -18.17
C LYS A 312 6.20 -12.48 -17.06
N PRO A 313 7.06 -13.50 -16.86
CA PRO A 313 8.04 -13.44 -15.80
C PRO A 313 9.19 -12.48 -16.10
N ALA A 314 9.93 -12.10 -15.06
CA ALA A 314 11.13 -11.28 -15.21
C ALA A 314 12.08 -11.89 -16.26
N GLY A 315 12.66 -11.05 -17.12
CA GLY A 315 13.51 -11.45 -18.24
C GLY A 315 12.78 -11.73 -19.56
N THR A 316 11.45 -11.73 -19.59
CA THR A 316 10.68 -11.96 -20.84
C THR A 316 10.23 -10.67 -21.51
N ALA A 317 10.06 -10.71 -22.84
CA ALA A 317 9.72 -9.53 -23.63
C ALA A 317 8.28 -9.03 -23.36
N CYS A 318 8.12 -7.73 -23.16
CA CYS A 318 6.85 -7.08 -22.84
C CYS A 318 6.66 -5.81 -23.66
N ARG A 319 5.38 -5.39 -23.78
CA ARG A 319 5.05 -4.06 -24.34
C ARG A 319 4.56 -3.10 -23.26
N ARG A 320 3.97 -3.62 -22.18
CA ARG A 320 3.39 -2.83 -21.07
C ARG A 320 3.67 -3.53 -19.75
N SER A 321 3.80 -2.77 -18.66
CA SER A 321 4.02 -3.34 -17.31
C SER A 321 2.89 -4.26 -16.85
N GLN A 322 1.66 -4.05 -17.34
CA GLN A 322 0.50 -4.89 -17.04
C GLN A 322 0.66 -6.33 -17.53
N GLU A 323 1.52 -6.55 -18.55
CA GLU A 323 1.83 -7.89 -19.06
C GLU A 323 2.73 -8.67 -18.11
N CYS A 324 3.47 -7.98 -17.24
CA CYS A 324 4.43 -8.59 -16.35
C CYS A 324 3.75 -9.17 -15.10
N GLU A 325 4.48 -10.05 -14.40
CA GLU A 325 4.11 -10.51 -13.07
C GLU A 325 3.88 -9.33 -12.10
N ILE A 326 3.11 -9.56 -11.05
CA ILE A 326 2.78 -8.53 -10.06
C ILE A 326 4.06 -7.90 -9.50
N PHE A 327 4.05 -6.57 -9.37
CA PHE A 327 5.19 -5.69 -9.03
C PHE A 327 6.30 -5.55 -10.09
N ALA A 328 6.38 -6.42 -11.09
CA ALA A 328 7.33 -6.26 -12.19
C ALA A 328 6.88 -5.14 -13.14
N THR A 329 7.85 -4.47 -13.76
CA THR A 329 7.61 -3.38 -14.71
C THR A 329 8.23 -3.70 -16.06
N CYS A 330 7.62 -3.21 -17.13
CA CYS A 330 8.17 -3.36 -18.47
C CYS A 330 9.21 -2.25 -18.72
N THR A 331 10.48 -2.60 -18.58
CA THR A 331 11.60 -1.66 -18.75
C THR A 331 12.45 -2.08 -19.94
N GLY A 332 12.62 -1.18 -20.91
CA GLY A 332 13.37 -1.50 -22.14
C GLY A 332 12.78 -2.68 -22.94
N GLY A 333 11.45 -2.85 -22.89
CA GLY A 333 10.76 -3.96 -23.57
C GLY A 333 10.92 -5.33 -22.91
N THR A 334 11.44 -5.39 -21.68
CA THR A 334 11.59 -6.63 -20.91
C THR A 334 10.98 -6.48 -19.52
N CYS A 335 10.26 -7.50 -19.05
CA CYS A 335 9.76 -7.53 -17.68
C CYS A 335 10.94 -7.56 -16.72
N ALA A 336 10.99 -6.63 -15.78
CA ALA A 336 12.00 -6.56 -14.74
C ALA A 336 11.31 -6.55 -13.38
N ASP A 337 11.81 -7.37 -12.47
CA ASP A 337 11.47 -7.23 -11.05
C ASP A 337 11.79 -5.80 -10.60
N PRO A 338 11.05 -5.27 -9.61
CA PRO A 338 11.30 -3.94 -9.11
C PRO A 338 12.74 -3.89 -8.58
N LYS A 339 13.50 -2.90 -9.05
CA LYS A 339 14.85 -2.61 -8.58
C LYS A 339 14.83 -1.25 -7.94
N GLY A 340 15.26 -1.19 -6.67
CA GLY A 340 15.57 0.09 -6.05
C GLY A 340 16.73 0.77 -6.80
N PRO A 341 16.80 2.10 -6.79
CA PRO A 341 17.98 2.80 -7.28
C PRO A 341 19.23 2.35 -6.51
N VAL A 342 20.36 2.22 -7.21
CA VAL A 342 21.65 1.89 -6.57
C VAL A 342 22.24 3.17 -6.00
N CYS A 343 22.08 3.37 -4.70
CA CYS A 343 22.50 4.59 -4.01
C CYS A 343 23.91 4.45 -3.44
N ARG A 344 24.86 5.15 -4.07
CA ARG A 344 26.27 5.20 -3.70
C ARG A 344 26.61 6.52 -3.04
#